data_AF-A0A9N9BAA9-F1
#
_entry.id   AF-A0A9N9BAA9-F1
#
_cell.length_a   1.000
_cell.length_b   1.000
_cell.length_c   1.000
_cell.angle_alpha   90.00
_cell.angle_beta   90.00
_cell.angle_gamma   90.00
#
_symmetry.space_group_name_H-M   'P 1'
#
loop_
_entity.id
_entity.type
_entity.pdbx_description
1 polymer ?
#
loop_
_entity_poly.entity_id
_entity_poly.type
_entity_poly.pdbx_seq_one_letter_code
_entity_poly.pdbx_strand_id
1 'polypeptide(L)' 'MANEGDSIMDITQAHNIDLECACEGSLACSTCHVIVEPKYYKKLEEPSDEENDMLDLAFGLTET' A
#
# COMPACT_ATOMS: atom_id res chain seq x y z
N MET A 1 -14.27 9.34 4.50
CA MET A 1 -14.64 8.43 5.60
C MET A 1 -14.02 7.09 5.25
N ALA A 2 -13.47 6.36 6.22
CA ALA A 2 -12.91 5.03 5.98
C ALA A 2 -13.84 3.98 6.62
N ASN A 3 -14.18 2.96 5.86
CA ASN A 3 -15.06 1.87 6.25
C ASN A 3 -14.31 0.54 6.21
N GLU A 4 -14.86 -0.49 6.86
CA GLU A 4 -14.34 -1.85 6.72
C GLU A 4 -14.43 -2.29 5.26
N GLY A 5 -13.32 -2.78 4.71
CA GLY A 5 -13.18 -3.18 3.31
C GLY A 5 -12.60 -2.11 2.38
N ASP A 6 -12.47 -0.86 2.83
CA ASP A 6 -11.81 0.18 2.03
C ASP A 6 -10.29 -0.04 1.99
N SER A 7 -9.68 0.13 0.82
CA SER A 7 -8.22 0.12 0.69
C SER A 7 -7.63 1.48 1.05
N ILE A 8 -6.34 1.51 1.45
CA ILE A 8 -5.63 2.78 1.69
C ILE A 8 -5.59 3.65 0.43
N MET A 9 -5.50 3.03 -0.75
CA MET A 9 -5.58 3.73 -2.04
C MET A 9 -6.92 4.46 -2.19
N ASP A 10 -8.05 3.79 -1.97
CA ASP A 10 -9.38 4.40 -2.13
C ASP A 10 -9.58 5.56 -1.15
N ILE A 11 -9.11 5.37 0.09
CA ILE A 11 -9.19 6.39 1.14
C ILE A 11 -8.35 7.61 0.77
N THR A 12 -7.11 7.41 0.32
CA THR A 12 -6.22 8.52 -0.04
C THR A 12 -6.77 9.34 -1.20
N GLN A 13 -7.28 8.68 -2.24
CA GLN A 13 -7.95 9.34 -3.36
C GLN A 13 -9.20 10.12 -2.90
N ALA A 14 -10.07 9.51 -2.09
CA ALA A 14 -11.28 10.15 -1.57
C ALA A 14 -10.99 11.38 -0.69
N HIS A 15 -9.80 11.44 -0.09
CA HIS A 15 -9.36 12.51 0.80
C HIS A 15 -8.36 13.49 0.15
N ASN A 16 -8.06 13.36 -1.15
CA ASN A 16 -7.04 14.15 -1.85
C ASN A 16 -5.68 14.13 -1.15
N ILE A 17 -5.29 12.96 -0.64
CA ILE A 17 -3.94 12.71 -0.12
C ILE A 17 -3.07 12.33 -1.32
N ASP A 18 -1.88 12.92 -1.39
CA ASP A 18 -0.94 12.68 -2.48
C ASP A 18 -0.32 11.28 -2.35
N LEU A 19 -0.92 10.33 -3.05
CA LEU A 19 -0.44 8.96 -3.23
C LEU A 19 -0.65 8.59 -4.70
N GLU A 20 0.44 8.24 -5.39
CA GLU A 20 0.45 8.16 -6.86
C GLU A 20 -0.44 7.03 -7.40
N CYS A 21 -0.33 5.81 -6.86
CA CYS A 21 -1.20 4.67 -7.20
C CYS A 21 -1.40 4.45 -8.72
N ALA A 22 -0.33 4.53 -9.51
CA ALA A 22 -0.37 4.57 -10.97
C ALA A 22 -1.07 3.37 -11.65
N CYS A 23 -1.08 2.20 -11.01
CA CYS A 23 -1.72 0.99 -11.56
C CYS A 23 -3.17 0.78 -11.08
N GLU A 24 -3.71 1.70 -10.27
CA GLU A 24 -5.08 1.63 -9.74
C GLU A 24 -5.37 0.31 -9.00
N GLY A 25 -4.38 -0.24 -8.28
CA GLY A 25 -4.53 -1.48 -7.52
C GLY A 25 -4.44 -2.76 -8.35
N SER A 26 -4.02 -2.68 -9.61
CA SER A 26 -3.87 -3.85 -10.50
C SER A 26 -2.60 -4.69 -10.24
N LEU A 27 -1.92 -4.48 -9.12
CA LEU A 27 -0.66 -5.14 -8.74
C LEU A 27 0.47 -5.05 -9.80
N ALA A 28 0.48 -3.98 -10.59
CA ALA A 28 1.44 -3.78 -11.69
C ALA A 28 2.50 -2.69 -11.43
N CYS A 29 2.52 -2.12 -10.22
CA CYS A 29 3.52 -1.13 -9.81
C CYS A 29 3.63 -1.11 -8.28
N SER A 30 4.60 -0.34 -7.76
CA SER A 30 4.81 -0.13 -6.31
C SER A 30 4.68 1.35 -5.89
N THR A 31 3.99 2.16 -6.70
CA THR A 31 3.80 3.60 -6.42
C THR A 31 2.78 3.88 -5.30
N CYS A 32 2.05 2.84 -4.85
CA CYS A 32 1.19 2.87 -3.67
C CYS A 32 1.91 2.48 -2.37
N HIS A 33 3.22 2.17 -2.43
CA HIS A 33 4.01 1.78 -1.27
C HIS A 33 3.94 2.86 -0.17
N VAL A 34 3.60 2.44 1.04
CA VAL A 34 3.52 3.30 2.23
C VAL A 34 4.24 2.64 3.41
N ILE A 35 4.84 3.47 4.26
CA ILE A 35 5.44 3.03 5.52
C ILE A 35 4.46 3.33 6.65
N VAL A 36 4.15 2.33 7.46
CA VAL A 36 3.23 2.45 8.60
C VAL A 36 3.97 2.18 9.91
N GLU A 37 3.39 2.60 11.04
CA GLU A 37 4.01 2.25 12.32
C GLU A 37 3.97 0.72 12.55
N PRO A 38 4.98 0.12 13.21
CA PRO A 38 5.06 -1.32 13.43
C PRO A 38 3.85 -1.95 14.14
N LYS A 39 3.10 -1.16 14.92
CA LYS A 39 1.87 -1.61 15.60
C LYS A 39 0.70 -1.85 14.63
N TYR A 40 0.72 -1.21 13.47
CA TYR A 40 -0.27 -1.39 12.41
C TYR A 40 0.18 -2.47 11.42
N TYR A 41 1.46 -2.50 11.05
CA TYR A 41 2.01 -3.54 10.17
C TYR A 41 1.71 -4.95 10.67
N LYS A 42 1.89 -5.19 11.99
CA LYS A 42 1.58 -6.48 12.63
C LYS A 42 0.12 -6.92 12.58
N LYS A 43 -0.80 -6.06 12.14
CA LYS A 43 -2.22 -6.38 11.98
C LYS A 43 -2.61 -6.67 10.52
N LEU A 44 -1.72 -6.37 9.57
CA LEU A 44 -1.92 -6.66 8.17
C LEU A 44 -1.65 -8.15 7.91
N GLU A 45 -2.27 -8.67 6.86
CA GLU A 45 -1.90 -9.96 6.31
C GLU A 45 -0.51 -9.86 5.68
N GLU A 46 0.23 -10.96 5.64
CA GLU A 46 1.53 -10.96 4.96
C GLU A 46 1.32 -10.71 3.46
N PRO A 47 2.16 -9.88 2.81
CA PRO A 47 2.08 -9.67 1.38
C PRO A 47 2.19 -10.97 0.61
N SER A 48 1.42 -11.10 -0.47
CA SER A 48 1.57 -12.24 -1.38
C SER A 48 2.92 -12.22 -2.11
N ASP A 49 3.34 -13.34 -2.68
CA ASP A 49 4.60 -13.41 -3.45
C ASP A 49 4.62 -12.38 -4.59
N GLU A 50 3.51 -12.22 -5.32
CA GLU A 50 3.37 -11.24 -6.41
C GLU A 50 3.46 -9.79 -5.90
N GLU A 51 2.98 -9.52 -4.69
CA GLU A 51 3.10 -8.21 -4.06
C GLU A 51 4.53 -7.93 -3.60
N ASN A 52 5.21 -8.94 -3.04
CA ASN A 52 6.63 -8.84 -2.67
C ASN A 52 7.50 -8.54 -3.90
N ASP A 53 7.24 -9.17 -5.05
CA ASP A 53 7.94 -8.88 -6.30
C ASP A 53 7.82 -7.41 -6.71
N MET A 54 6.66 -6.78 -6.46
CA MET A 54 6.46 -5.35 -6.73
C MET A 54 7.13 -4.47 -5.67
N LEU A 55 7.04 -4.86 -4.39
CA LEU A 55 7.67 -4.13 -3.27
C LEU A 55 9.19 -4.10 -3.40
N ASP A 56 9.82 -5.14 -3.93
CA ASP A 56 11.26 -5.18 -4.22
C ASP A 56 11.72 -4.07 -5.19
N LEU A 57 10.80 -3.57 -6.03
CA LEU A 57 11.05 -2.45 -6.94
C LEU A 57 10.81 -1.08 -6.27
N ALA A 58 10.25 -1.05 -5.06
CA ALA A 58 9.89 0.17 -4.36
C ALA A 58 11.13 0.89 -3.81
N PHE A 59 11.17 2.21 -3.99
CA PHE A 59 12.23 3.02 -3.42
C PHE A 59 12.05 3.18 -1.89
N GLY A 60 13.08 2.85 -1.12
CA GLY A 60 13.08 3.03 0.34
C GLY A 60 12.25 2.02 1.11
N LEU A 61 12.08 0.81 0.58
CA LEU A 61 11.42 -0.31 1.27
C LEU A 61 12.06 -0.58 2.64
N THR A 62 11.22 -0.78 3.66
CA THR A 62 11.62 -1.18 5.02
C THR A 62 10.92 -2.47 5.41
N GLU A 63 11.56 -3.32 6.22
CA GLU A 63 10.99 -4.61 6.66
C GLU A 63 9.85 -4.49 7.70
N THR A 64 9.37 -3.26 7.98
CA THR A 64 8.47 -2.95 9.09
C THR A 64 7.52 -1.81 8.79
#